data_AF-A0ABD0BUW2-F1
#
_entry.id   AF-A0ABD0BUW2-F1
#
_cell.length_a   1.000
_cell.length_b   1.000
_cell.length_c   1.000
_cell.angle_alpha   90.00
_cell.angle_beta   90.00
_cell.angle_gamma   90.00
#
_symmetry.space_group_name_H-M   'P 1'
#
loop_
_entity.id
_entity.type
_entity.pdbx_description
1 polymer ?
#
loop_
_entity_poly.entity_id
_entity_poly.type
_entity_poly.pdbx_seq_one_letter_code
_entity_poly.pdbx_strand_id
1 'polypeptide(L)'
;MYISEIQIENFRLFDSAEKAFVLSLNPGLTALVGENDAGKTAVIDALRLVLGTRDQEMLRIDMLIMHHWGEAKSRTSPFRS
;
A
#
# COMPACT_ATOMS: atom_id res chain seq x y z
N MET A 1 2.50 19.43 12.38
CA MET A 1 2.77 17.98 12.19
C MET A 1 1.78 17.48 11.16
N TYR A 2 2.23 16.70 10.17
CA TYR A 2 1.39 16.12 9.10
C TYR A 2 2.00 14.81 8.60
N ILE A 3 1.22 13.97 7.93
CA ILE A 3 1.74 12.79 7.22
C ILE A 3 2.34 13.31 5.91
N SER A 4 3.65 13.16 5.73
CA SER A 4 4.36 13.65 4.54
C SER A 4 4.46 12.64 3.41
N GLU A 5 4.29 11.35 3.71
CA GLU A 5 4.43 10.28 2.73
C GLU A 5 3.62 9.04 3.13
N ILE A 6 3.12 8.34 2.13
CA ILE A 6 2.49 7.02 2.25
C ILE A 6 3.29 6.06 1.36
N GLN A 7 3.76 4.96 1.94
CA GLN A 7 4.35 3.83 1.22
C GLN A 7 3.48 2.59 1.43
N ILE A 8 3.05 1.97 0.34
CA ILE A 8 2.20 0.78 0.36
C ILE A 8 2.89 -0.36 -0.40
N GLU A 9 3.00 -1.50 0.27
CA GLU A 9 3.64 -2.71 -0.24
C GLU A 9 2.78 -3.94 0.02
N ASN A 10 2.80 -4.89 -0.92
CA ASN A 10 2.09 -6.18 -0.82
C ASN A 10 0.60 -6.06 -0.44
N PHE A 11 -0.07 -4.96 -0.81
CA PHE A 11 -1.45 -4.68 -0.39
C PHE A 11 -2.35 -4.47 -1.61
N ARG A 12 -3.35 -5.33 -1.75
CA ARG A 12 -4.32 -5.37 -2.85
C ARG A 12 -3.64 -5.43 -4.22
N LEU A 13 -3.57 -4.32 -4.93
CA LEU A 13 -2.99 -4.17 -6.28
C LEU A 13 -1.57 -3.58 -6.26
N PHE A 14 -1.05 -3.24 -5.09
CA PHE A 14 0.29 -2.68 -4.94
C PHE A 14 1.31 -3.80 -4.76
N ASP A 15 2.32 -3.78 -5.63
CA ASP A 15 3.46 -4.69 -5.61
C ASP A 15 4.48 -4.25 -4.53
N SER A 16 5.58 -4.99 -4.40
CA SER A 16 6.60 -4.76 -3.37
C SER A 16 7.91 -4.23 -3.94
N ALA A 17 8.80 -3.80 -3.04
CA ALA A 17 10.15 -3.36 -3.37
C ALA A 17 10.17 -2.23 -4.42
N GLU A 18 10.81 -2.43 -5.57
CA GLU A 18 10.98 -1.39 -6.60
C GLU A 18 9.67 -0.94 -7.26
N LYS A 19 8.59 -1.70 -7.06
CA LYS A 19 7.24 -1.39 -7.56
C LYS A 19 6.27 -1.00 -6.44
N ALA A 20 6.79 -0.74 -5.24
CA ALA A 20 6.01 -0.21 -4.14
C ALA A 20 5.34 1.10 -4.53
N PHE A 21 4.11 1.30 -4.08
CA PHE A 21 3.42 2.56 -4.30
C PHE A 21 3.89 3.57 -3.25
N VAL A 22 4.46 4.68 -3.72
CA VAL A 22 4.92 5.79 -2.88
C VAL A 22 4.19 7.06 -3.29
N LEU A 23 3.55 7.70 -2.31
CA LEU A 23 2.82 8.95 -2.49
C LEU A 23 3.27 9.98 -1.45
N SER A 24 3.97 11.02 -1.91
CA SER A 24 4.25 12.19 -1.09
C SER A 24 3.00 13.05 -0.93
N LEU A 25 2.72 13.47 0.29
CA LEU A 25 1.57 14.30 0.63
C LEU A 25 2.03 15.74 0.90
N ASN A 26 1.19 16.68 0.48
CA ASN A 26 1.42 18.09 0.79
C ASN A 26 0.80 18.46 2.15
N PRO A 27 1.40 19.40 2.89
CA PRO A 27 0.72 20.04 4.02
C PRO A 27 -0.63 20.61 3.57
N GLY A 28 -1.68 20.35 4.35
CA GLY A 28 -3.04 20.78 4.02
C GLY A 28 -3.81 19.72 3.25
N LEU A 29 -4.16 20.00 2.00
CA LEU A 29 -5.04 19.15 1.18
C LEU A 29 -4.26 18.43 0.07
N THR A 30 -4.41 17.10 0.00
CA THR A 30 -3.97 16.30 -1.14
C THR A 30 -5.19 15.62 -1.77
N ALA A 31 -5.40 15.83 -3.07
CA ALA A 31 -6.51 15.23 -3.80
C ALA A 31 -6.03 13.99 -4.57
N LEU A 32 -6.69 12.85 -4.37
CA LEU A 32 -6.38 11.59 -5.03
C LEU A 32 -7.36 11.36 -6.20
N VAL A 33 -6.89 11.46 -7.44
CA VAL A 33 -7.71 11.44 -8.67
C VAL A 33 -7.24 10.40 -9.69
N GLY A 34 -8.13 10.02 -10.61
CA GLY A 34 -7.87 9.13 -11.74
C GLY A 34 -9.08 8.23 -12.05
N GLU A 35 -8.89 7.18 -12.84
CA GLU A 35 -9.97 6.25 -13.22
C GLU A 35 -10.48 5.39 -12.07
N ASN A 36 -11.68 4.81 -12.24
CA ASN A 36 -12.18 3.77 -11.35
C ASN A 36 -11.25 2.56 -11.39
N ASP A 37 -11.15 1.84 -10.27
CA ASP A 37 -10.27 0.67 -10.10
C ASP A 37 -8.76 0.91 -10.25
N ALA A 38 -8.32 2.15 -10.47
CA ALA A 38 -6.90 2.53 -10.48
C ALA A 38 -6.22 2.47 -9.08
N GLY A 39 -6.90 1.96 -8.06
CA GLY A 39 -6.35 1.76 -6.72
C GLY A 39 -6.53 2.89 -5.71
N LYS A 40 -7.35 3.90 -6.01
CA LYS A 40 -7.69 4.98 -5.05
C LYS A 40 -8.27 4.45 -3.74
N THR A 41 -9.23 3.54 -3.82
CA THR A 41 -9.83 2.89 -2.63
C THR A 41 -8.80 2.10 -1.85
N ALA A 42 -7.85 1.44 -2.52
CA ALA A 42 -6.78 0.69 -1.86
C ALA A 42 -5.85 1.61 -1.04
N VAL A 43 -5.51 2.81 -1.53
CA VAL A 43 -4.74 3.79 -0.75
C VAL A 43 -5.48 4.19 0.53
N ILE A 44 -6.78 4.49 0.41
CA ILE A 44 -7.61 4.88 1.55
C ILE A 44 -7.75 3.73 2.55
N ASP A 45 -7.89 2.49 2.08
CA ASP A 45 -7.98 1.32 2.97
C ASP A 45 -6.66 1.04 3.71
N ALA A 46 -5.51 1.21 3.06
CA ALA A 46 -4.21 1.09 3.72
C ALA A 46 -4.07 2.14 4.85
N LEU A 47 -4.49 3.38 4.60
CA LEU A 47 -4.53 4.43 5.61
C LEU A 47 -5.46 4.09 6.78
N ARG A 48 -6.67 3.60 6.49
CA ARG A 48 -7.63 3.17 7.53
C ARG A 48 -7.07 2.05 8.38
N LEU A 49 -6.39 1.08 7.76
CA LEU A 49 -5.77 -0.05 8.45
C LEU A 49 -4.72 0.41 9.46
N VAL A 50 -3.83 1.33 9.06
CA VAL A 50 -2.74 1.81 9.92
C VAL A 50 -3.24 2.78 11.00
N LEU A 51 -4.21 3.64 10.68
CA LEU A 51 -4.75 4.63 11.62
C LEU A 51 -5.79 4.05 12.59
N GLY A 52 -6.25 2.82 12.36
CA GLY A 52 -7.10 2.08 13.29
C GLY A 52 -8.49 2.70 13.48
N THR A 53 -9.04 3.39 12.47
CA THR A 53 -10.38 3.99 12.56
C THR A 53 -11.44 2.90 12.64
N ARG A 54 -12.00 2.68 13.85
CA ARG A 54 -12.90 1.56 14.19
C ARG A 54 -14.32 1.66 13.64
N ASP A 55 -14.76 2.82 13.16
CA ASP A 55 -16.19 3.12 12.93
C ASP A 55 -16.72 2.83 11.50
N GLN A 56 -15.90 2.29 10.60
CA GLN A 56 -16.35 1.93 9.26
C GLN A 56 -15.86 0.51 8.98
N GLU A 57 -16.78 -0.45 9.13
CA GLU A 57 -16.67 -1.85 8.68
C GLU A 57 -15.24 -2.38 8.76
N MET A 58 -14.82 -2.81 9.96
CA MET A 58 -13.48 -3.34 10.24
C MET A 58 -12.97 -4.11 9.02
N LEU A 59 -11.98 -3.53 8.32
CA LEU A 59 -11.34 -4.15 7.17
C LEU A 59 -10.99 -5.56 7.60
N ARG A 60 -11.74 -6.57 7.12
CA ARG A 60 -11.41 -7.95 7.43
C ARG A 60 -10.07 -8.20 6.79
N ILE A 61 -9.05 -8.38 7.62
CA ILE A 61 -7.74 -8.82 7.17
C ILE A 61 -7.92 -10.29 6.74
N ASP A 62 -8.42 -10.48 5.53
CA ASP A 62 -8.47 -11.77 4.86
C ASP A 62 -7.22 -11.96 4.01
N MET A 63 -6.80 -13.21 3.80
CA MET A 63 -5.62 -13.55 2.99
C MET A 63 -5.64 -12.90 1.59
N LEU A 64 -6.83 -12.58 1.06
CA LEU A 64 -7.04 -11.92 -0.23
C LEU A 64 -6.53 -10.47 -0.30
N ILE A 65 -6.25 -9.83 0.83
CA ILE A 65 -5.71 -8.46 0.84
C ILE A 65 -4.22 -8.45 0.45
N MET A 66 -3.50 -9.56 0.58
CA MET A 66 -2.08 -9.62 0.23
C MET A 66 -1.90 -9.85 -1.27
N HIS A 67 -1.21 -8.93 -1.96
CA HIS A 67 -1.07 -8.93 -3.42
C HIS A 67 -0.37 -10.20 -3.94
N HIS A 68 0.52 -10.81 -3.14
CA HIS A 68 1.18 -12.08 -3.48
C HIS A 68 1.57 -12.87 -2.22
N TRP A 69 0.71 -13.74 -1.71
CA TRP A 69 1.16 -14.77 -0.77
C TRP A 69 1.53 -16.04 -1.54
N GLY A 70 2.76 -16.10 -2.07
CA GLY A 70 3.24 -17.31 -2.76
C GLY A 70 4.55 -17.24 -3.54
N GLU A 71 5.02 -16.07 -3.98
CA GLU A 71 6.28 -15.97 -4.72
C GLU A 71 7.37 -15.30 -3.89
N ALA A 72 7.97 -16.07 -2.99
CA ALA A 72 9.32 -15.80 -2.52
C ALA A 72 10.27 -15.95 -3.72
N LYS A 73 10.42 -14.90 -4.54
CA LYS A 73 11.48 -14.84 -5.54
C LYS A 73 12.81 -14.92 -4.80
N SER A 74 13.43 -16.08 -4.92
CA SER A 74 14.79 -16.40 -4.52
C SER A 74 15.73 -15.28 -4.96
N ARG A 75 16.09 -14.41 -4.02
CA ARG A 75 17.20 -13.47 -4.17
C ARG A 75 18.48 -14.29 -4.29
N THR A 76 18.87 -14.61 -5.52
CA THR A 76 20.26 -14.96 -5.81
C THR A 76 21.05 -13.66 -5.80
N SER A 77 21.90 -13.50 -4.79
CA SER A 77 22.93 -12.45 -4.75
C SER A 77 24.12 -12.90 -5.61
N PRO A 78 24.66 -12.06 -6.51
CA PRO A 78 26.01 -12.26 -6.99
C PRO A 78 26.94 -11.47 -6.07
N PHE A 79 27.36 -12.10 -4.98
CA PHE A 79 28.58 -11.67 -4.28
C PHE A 79 29.56 -12.84 -4.28
N ARG A 80 30.52 -12.81 -5.20
CA ARG A 80 31.81 -13.48 -5.05
C ARG A 80 32.90 -12.61 -5.69
N SER A 81 33.82 -12.18 -4.81
CA SER A 81 35.25 -11.86 -4.97
C SER A 81 35.77 -11.42 -6.34
#